data_AF-A0A355S3I9-F1
#
_entry.id   AF-A0A355S3I9-F1
#
_cell.length_a   1.000
_cell.length_b   1.000
_cell.length_c   1.000
_cell.angle_alpha   90.00
_cell.angle_beta   90.00
_cell.angle_gamma   90.00
#
_symmetry.space_group_name_H-M   'P 1'
#
loop_
_entity.id
_entity.type
_entity.pdbx_description
1 polymer ?
#
loop_
_entity_poly.entity_id
_entity_poly.type
_entity_poly.pdbx_seq_one_letter_code
_entity_poly.pdbx_strand_id
1 'polypeptide(L)' 'MKEKLVEFIEANKIIAICRGIYGENLVKLISALSKGGVKLVEVTFDQGDKDCISKTSGAISLL' A
#
# COMPACT_ATOMS: atom_id res chain seq x y z
N MET A 1 -10.16 -6.98 17.42
CA MET A 1 -9.75 -6.22 16.21
C MET A 1 -8.30 -6.50 15.83
N LYS A 2 -7.35 -6.49 16.78
CA LYS A 2 -5.96 -6.91 16.53
C LYS A 2 -5.82 -8.37 16.11
N GLU A 3 -6.50 -9.29 16.80
CA GLU A 3 -6.46 -10.74 16.48
C GLU A 3 -6.87 -11.02 15.03
N LYS A 4 -8.01 -10.46 14.59
CA LYS A 4 -8.47 -10.56 13.19
C LYS A 4 -7.47 -10.02 12.16
N LEU A 5 -6.70 -8.98 12.50
CA LEU A 5 -5.67 -8.44 11.61
C LEU A 5 -4.48 -9.39 11.50
N VAL A 6 -4.02 -9.95 12.63
CA VAL A 6 -2.93 -10.92 12.67
C VAL A 6 -3.31 -12.16 11.87
N GLU A 7 -4.50 -12.73 12.12
CA GLU A 7 -5.05 -13.87 11.37
C GLU A 7 -5.11 -13.57 9.86
N PHE A 8 -5.51 -12.36 9.47
CA PHE A 8 -5.56 -11.96 8.07
C PHE A 8 -4.17 -11.86 7.44
N ILE A 9 -3.18 -11.35 8.17
CA ILE A 9 -1.78 -11.32 7.72
C ILE A 9 -1.24 -12.74 7.56
N GLU A 10 -1.46 -13.61 8.55
CA GLU A 10 -1.03 -15.02 8.52
C GLU A 10 -1.67 -15.80 7.36
N ALA A 11 -2.96 -15.54 7.07
CA ALA A 11 -3.67 -16.19 5.97
C ALA A 11 -3.16 -15.76 4.58
N ASN A 12 -2.75 -14.49 4.42
CA ASN A 12 -2.38 -13.94 3.11
C ASN A 12 -0.87 -13.90 2.85
N LYS A 13 -0.02 -14.03 3.88
CA LYS A 13 1.45 -14.29 3.86
C LYS A 13 2.36 -13.30 3.12
N ILE A 14 1.81 -12.47 2.24
CA ILE A 14 2.55 -11.55 1.37
C ILE A 14 2.05 -10.13 1.65
N ILE A 15 2.99 -9.22 1.92
CA ILE A 15 2.76 -7.78 2.02
C ILE A 15 3.64 -7.10 0.97
N ALA A 16 3.04 -6.37 0.05
CA ALA A 16 3.77 -5.62 -0.96
C ALA A 16 4.14 -4.22 -0.43
N ILE A 17 5.42 -3.86 -0.50
CA ILE A 17 5.91 -2.54 -0.06
C ILE A 17 5.99 -1.62 -1.28
N CYS A 18 5.13 -0.60 -1.32
CA CYS A 18 5.06 0.40 -2.38
C CYS A 18 5.74 1.69 -1.91
N ARG A 19 6.95 1.97 -2.41
CA ARG A 19 7.72 3.19 -2.13
C ARG A 19 7.94 3.97 -3.42
N GLY A 20 7.78 5.29 -3.37
CA GLY A 20 8.08 6.18 -4.50
C GLY A 20 7.09 6.08 -5.67
N ILE A 21 5.92 5.47 -5.47
CA ILE A 21 4.85 5.36 -6.48
C ILE A 21 3.56 5.97 -5.95
N TYR A 22 2.95 6.86 -6.73
CA TYR A 22 1.84 7.71 -6.30
C TYR A 22 0.80 7.89 -7.40
N GLY A 23 -0.34 8.50 -7.06
CA GLY A 23 -1.40 8.86 -8.00
C GLY A 23 -1.94 7.66 -8.79
N GLU A 24 -2.25 7.84 -10.07
CA GLU A 24 -2.80 6.78 -10.91
C GLU A 24 -1.91 5.53 -11.01
N ASN A 25 -0.58 5.70 -10.98
CA ASN A 25 0.33 4.58 -11.09
C ASN A 25 0.24 3.67 -9.86
N LEU A 26 0.05 4.25 -8.67
CA LEU A 26 -0.20 3.50 -7.44
C LEU A 26 -1.53 2.73 -7.53
N VAL A 27 -2.60 3.37 -8.02
CA VAL A 27 -3.92 2.74 -8.18
C VAL A 27 -3.85 1.57 -9.17
N LYS A 28 -3.18 1.75 -10.31
CA LYS A 28 -2.97 0.70 -11.31
C LYS A 28 -2.17 -0.47 -10.74
N LEU A 29 -1.10 -0.18 -10.00
CA LEU A 29 -0.29 -1.19 -9.32
C LEU A 29 -1.12 -2.00 -8.31
N ILE A 30 -1.84 -1.33 -7.41
CA ILE A 30 -2.66 -2.00 -6.39
C ILE A 30 -3.79 -2.81 -7.02
N SER A 31 -4.42 -2.30 -8.07
CA SER A 31 -5.43 -3.06 -8.83
C SER A 31 -4.84 -4.33 -9.43
N ALA A 32 -3.65 -4.26 -10.02
CA ALA A 32 -2.96 -5.44 -10.57
C ALA A 32 -2.56 -6.43 -9.47
N LEU A 33 -2.01 -5.95 -8.35
CA LEU A 33 -1.65 -6.77 -7.19
C LEU A 33 -2.87 -7.49 -6.61
N SER A 34 -3.98 -6.77 -6.44
CA SER A 34 -5.24 -7.33 -5.95
C SER A 34 -5.79 -8.41 -6.88
N LYS A 35 -5.79 -8.17 -8.21
CA LYS A 35 -6.15 -9.18 -9.23
C LYS A 35 -5.22 -10.39 -9.21
N GLY A 36 -3.95 -10.19 -8.90
CA GLY A 36 -2.94 -11.24 -8.74
C GLY A 36 -3.02 -11.99 -7.41
N GLY A 37 -3.93 -11.61 -6.50
CA GLY A 37 -4.15 -12.28 -5.22
C GLY A 37 -3.38 -11.71 -4.03
N VAL A 38 -2.63 -10.63 -4.19
CA VAL A 38 -1.97 -9.92 -3.08
C VAL A 38 -3.01 -9.05 -2.36
N LYS A 39 -3.20 -9.30 -1.07
CA LYS A 39 -4.26 -8.64 -0.27
C LYS A 39 -3.76 -7.63 0.75
N LEU A 40 -2.45 -7.44 0.85
CA LEU A 40 -1.83 -6.54 1.81
C LEU A 40 -0.79 -5.68 1.08
N VAL A 41 -0.85 -4.38 1.31
CA VAL A 41 0.05 -3.39 0.72
C VAL A 41 0.43 -2.37 1.78
N GLU A 42 1.72 -2.05 1.86
CA GLU A 42 2.23 -0.91 2.62
C GLU A 42 2.51 0.24 1.64
N VAL A 43 1.90 1.39 1.85
CA VAL A 43 2.30 2.64 1.19
C VAL A 43 3.34 3.31 2.08
N THR A 44 4.61 3.23 1.68
CA THR A 44 5.72 3.67 2.53
C THR A 44 5.92 5.18 2.47
N PHE A 45 6.08 5.81 3.63
CA PHE A 45 6.46 7.22 3.72
C PHE A 45 7.88 7.42 3.17
N ASP A 46 8.00 8.24 2.13
CA ASP A 46 9.27 8.50 1.45
C ASP A 46 9.97 9.73 2.02
N GLN A 47 10.85 9.53 3.01
CA GLN A 47 11.60 10.61 3.66
C GLN A 47 12.54 11.36 2.71
N GLY A 48 12.89 10.79 1.55
CA GLY A 48 13.75 11.42 0.55
C GLY A 48 13.03 12.46 -0.32
N ASP A 49 11.69 12.46 -0.31
CA ASP A 49 10.88 13.37 -1.12
C ASP A 49 10.53 14.64 -0.34
N LYS A 50 10.77 15.81 -0.93
CA LYS A 50 10.44 17.11 -0.31
C LYS A 50 8.92 17.29 -0.13
N ASP A 51 8.13 16.61 -0.94
CA ASP A 51 6.67 16.64 -0.90
C ASP A 51 6.08 15.39 -0.21
N CYS A 52 6.89 14.67 0.56
CA CYS A 52 6.56 13.38 1.18
C CYS A 52 5.23 13.38 1.95
N ILE A 53 4.91 14.46 2.66
CA ILE A 53 3.64 14.60 3.40
C ILE A 53 2.46 14.60 2.43
N SER A 54 2.49 15.48 1.42
CA SER A 54 1.39 15.63 0.46
C SER A 54 1.24 14.37 -0.40
N LYS A 55 2.35 13.83 -0.91
CA LYS A 55 2.33 12.63 -1.77
C LYS A 55 1.86 11.39 -1.03
N THR A 56 2.35 11.14 0.19
CA THR A 56 1.97 9.96 0.97
C THR A 56 0.53 10.05 1.45
N SER A 57 0.10 11.22 1.96
CA SER A 57 -1.31 11.41 2.37
C SER A 57 -2.26 11.30 1.18
N GLY A 58 -1.92 11.93 0.04
CA GLY A 58 -2.69 11.82 -1.19
C GLY A 58 -2.79 10.39 -1.70
N ALA A 59 -1.70 9.62 -1.64
CA ALA A 59 -1.73 8.19 -1.97
C ALA A 59 -2.68 7.39 -1.09
N ILE A 60 -2.65 7.59 0.24
CA ILE A 60 -3.53 6.89 1.17
C ILE A 60 -5.01 7.27 0.92
N SER A 61 -5.31 8.54 0.61
CA SER A 61 -6.68 8.98 0.35
C SER A 61 -7.29 8.45 -0.95
N LEU A 62 -6.49 7.90 -1.86
CA LEU A 62 -6.94 7.37 -3.16
C LEU A 62 -7.30 5.87 -3.12
N LEU A 63 -7.02 5.17 -2.02
CA LEU A 63 -7.15 3.71 -1.87
C LEU A 63 -8.33 3.35 -0.97
#